data_AF-A0A399Z9R6-F1
#
_entry.id   AF-A0A399Z9R6-F1
#
_cell.length_a   1.000
_cell.length_b   1.000
_cell.length_c   1.000
_cell.angle_alpha   90.00
_cell.angle_beta   90.00
_cell.angle_gamma   90.00
#
_symmetry.space_group_name_H-M   'P 1'
#
loop_
_entity.id
_entity.type
_entity.pdbx_description
1 polymer ?
#
loop_
_entity_poly.entity_id
_entity_poly.type
_entity_poly.pdbx_seq_one_letter_code
_entity_poly.pdbx_strand_id
1 'polypeptide(L)'
;KFLGTGGNSEKSFFWFTLALLALAILFTWLYNNTRGSLLLVVLFHAANNTAAMFLPVEFAAADGIEHNILTLEYIVAAALVVLVAGATNLSRIHERQMQA
;
A
#
# COMPACT_ATOMS: atom_id res chain seq x y z
N LYS A 1 -17.84 30.88 -15.67
CA LYS A 1 -16.62 30.10 -15.35
C LYS A 1 -16.90 28.63 -15.69
N PHE A 2 -16.68 28.24 -16.95
CA PHE A 2 -16.99 26.90 -17.49
C PHE A 2 -15.72 26.16 -17.97
N LEU A 3 -14.55 26.68 -17.59
CA LEU A 3 -13.25 26.08 -17.85
C LEU A 3 -12.52 26.10 -16.51
N GLY A 4 -12.58 24.96 -15.82
CA GLY A 4 -11.79 24.72 -14.62
C GLY A 4 -10.33 24.69 -15.02
N THR A 5 -9.61 25.75 -14.69
CA THR A 5 -8.16 25.73 -14.59
C THR A 5 -7.79 24.58 -13.64
N GLY A 6 -7.16 23.52 -14.17
CA GLY A 6 -6.72 22.34 -13.42
C GLY A 6 -5.75 22.77 -12.33
N GLY A 7 -6.30 23.01 -11.14
CA GLY A 7 -5.55 23.34 -9.94
C GLY A 7 -4.93 22.11 -9.32
N ASN A 8 -4.17 22.34 -8.26
CA ASN A 8 -3.49 21.39 -7.37
C ASN A 8 -4.42 20.36 -6.67
N SER A 9 -5.54 19.97 -7.28
CA SER A 9 -6.71 19.32 -6.68
C SER A 9 -6.81 17.81 -6.93
N GLU A 10 -5.90 17.24 -7.71
CA GLU A 10 -5.71 15.80 -7.87
C GLU A 10 -4.35 15.47 -7.23
N LYS A 11 -4.32 14.98 -5.99
CA LYS A 11 -3.09 14.38 -5.42
C LYS A 11 -2.46 13.49 -6.48
N SER A 12 -1.17 13.68 -6.82
CA SER A 12 -0.55 13.14 -8.04
C SER A 12 -1.00 11.70 -8.27
N PHE A 13 -1.86 11.51 -9.27
CA PHE A 13 -2.50 10.23 -9.56
C PHE A 13 -1.46 9.11 -9.70
N PHE A 14 -0.29 9.47 -10.25
CA PHE A 14 0.88 8.61 -10.32
C PHE A 14 1.39 8.18 -8.94
N TRP A 15 1.71 9.13 -8.06
CA TRP A 15 2.18 8.83 -6.70
C TRP A 15 1.15 8.05 -5.89
N PHE A 16 -0.13 8.39 -6.04
CA PHE A 16 -1.24 7.71 -5.37
C PHE A 16 -1.35 6.24 -5.83
N THR A 17 -1.31 6.00 -7.13
CA THR A 17 -1.37 4.66 -7.70
C THR A 17 -0.18 3.81 -7.25
N LEU A 18 1.02 4.40 -7.22
CA LEU A 18 2.23 3.70 -6.79
C LEU A 18 2.18 3.33 -5.30
N ALA A 19 1.70 4.25 -4.45
CA ALA A 19 1.48 3.98 -3.03
C ALA A 19 0.46 2.85 -2.81
N LEU A 20 -0.66 2.86 -3.54
CA LEU A 20 -1.68 1.81 -3.44
C LEU A 20 -1.16 0.45 -3.88
N LEU A 21 -0.36 0.40 -4.95
CA LEU A 21 0.23 -0.85 -5.43
C LEU A 21 1.20 -1.44 -4.38
N ALA A 22 2.04 -0.60 -3.78
CA ALA A 22 2.94 -1.03 -2.72
C ALA A 22 2.16 -1.54 -1.49
N LEU A 23 1.13 -0.81 -1.05
CA LEU A 23 0.26 -1.24 0.05
C LEU A 23 -0.43 -2.57 -0.25
N ALA A 24 -0.93 -2.78 -1.47
CA ALA A 24 -1.58 -4.02 -1.85
C ALA A 24 -0.64 -5.23 -1.68
N ILE A 25 0.62 -5.11 -2.10
CA ILE A 25 1.64 -6.16 -1.91
C ILE A 25 1.84 -6.45 -0.41
N LEU A 26 1.98 -5.40 0.42
CA LEU A 26 2.17 -5.54 1.86
C LEU A 26 0.97 -6.20 2.55
N PHE A 27 -0.25 -5.80 2.21
CA PHE A 27 -1.47 -6.41 2.74
C PHE A 27 -1.61 -7.87 2.33
N THR A 28 -1.34 -8.22 1.06
CA THR A 28 -1.37 -9.60 0.57
C THR A 28 -0.33 -10.45 1.28
N TRP A 29 0.90 -9.94 1.42
CA TRP A 29 1.95 -10.63 2.15
C TRP A 29 1.57 -10.86 3.61
N LEU A 30 1.07 -9.83 4.30
CA LEU A 30 0.65 -9.92 5.70
C LEU A 30 -0.47 -10.95 5.86
N TYR A 31 -1.47 -10.92 4.99
CA TYR A 31 -2.57 -11.88 4.98
C TYR A 31 -2.06 -13.32 4.82
N ASN A 32 -1.18 -13.56 3.84
CA ASN A 32 -0.64 -14.90 3.56
C ASN A 32 0.21 -15.43 4.73
N ASN A 33 1.05 -14.57 5.34
CA ASN A 33 1.94 -14.96 6.43
C ASN A 33 1.23 -15.10 7.79
N THR A 34 0.03 -14.53 7.92
CA THR A 34 -0.80 -14.64 9.14
C THR A 34 -1.88 -15.72 9.03
N ARG A 35 -1.66 -16.72 8.15
CA ARG A 35 -2.59 -17.85 7.90
C ARG A 35 -3.96 -17.39 7.40
N GLY A 36 -4.05 -16.20 6.80
CA GLY A 36 -5.29 -15.59 6.34
C GLY A 36 -6.05 -14.78 7.39
N SER A 37 -5.36 -14.21 8.40
CA SER A 37 -5.99 -13.42 9.45
C SER A 37 -6.43 -12.04 8.95
N LEU A 38 -7.73 -11.87 8.71
CA LEU A 38 -8.30 -10.56 8.36
C LEU A 38 -8.17 -9.55 9.51
N LEU A 39 -8.20 -10.01 10.76
CA LEU A 39 -8.06 -9.14 11.93
C LEU A 39 -6.72 -8.39 11.90
N LEU A 40 -5.62 -9.09 11.61
CA LEU A 40 -4.29 -8.48 11.57
C LEU A 40 -4.14 -7.52 10.37
N VAL A 41 -4.74 -7.85 9.23
CA VAL A 41 -4.78 -6.96 8.06
C VAL A 41 -5.53 -5.66 8.36
N VAL A 42 -6.72 -5.75 8.98
CA VAL A 42 -7.52 -4.57 9.34
C VAL A 42 -6.83 -3.75 10.42
N LEU A 43 -6.19 -4.40 11.40
CA LEU A 43 -5.44 -3.68 12.44
C LEU A 43 -4.25 -2.93 11.85
N PHE A 44 -3.53 -3.53 10.90
CA PHE A 44 -2.46 -2.85 10.17
C PHE A 44 -2.99 -1.67 9.35
N HIS A 45 -4.14 -1.82 8.68
CA HIS A 45 -4.80 -0.73 7.96
C HIS A 45 -5.21 0.43 8.89
N ALA A 46 -5.76 0.12 10.07
CA ALA A 46 -6.15 1.10 11.06
C ALA A 46 -4.91 1.85 11.60
N ALA A 47 -3.85 1.13 11.93
CA ALA A 47 -2.58 1.72 12.36
C ALA A 47 -2.02 2.70 11.34
N ASN A 48 -2.12 2.37 10.04
CA ASN A 48 -1.68 3.24 8.96
C ASN A 48 -2.48 4.55 8.88
N ASN A 49 -3.81 4.47 9.01
CA ASN A 49 -4.67 5.65 9.07
C ASN A 49 -4.37 6.52 10.29
N THR A 50 -4.16 5.89 11.44
CA THR A 50 -3.79 6.59 12.67
C THR A 50 -2.44 7.27 12.53
N ALA A 51 -1.42 6.60 11.99
CA ALA A 51 -0.11 7.18 11.76
C ALA A 51 -0.18 8.40 10.83
N ALA A 52 -0.93 8.31 9.73
CA ALA A 52 -1.13 9.42 8.80
C ALA A 52 -1.83 10.64 9.43
N MET A 53 -2.56 10.46 10.54
CA MET A 53 -3.19 11.56 11.27
C MET A 53 -2.21 12.31 12.19
N PHE A 54 -1.21 11.62 12.74
CA PHE A 54 -0.33 12.17 13.79
C PHE A 54 1.09 12.48 13.32
N LEU A 55 1.55 11.85 12.25
CA LEU A 55 2.87 12.09 11.70
C LEU A 55 2.81 13.23 10.67
N PRO A 56 3.78 14.17 10.68
CA PRO A 56 3.85 15.26 9.70
C PRO A 56 4.43 14.75 8.37
N VAL A 57 3.78 13.76 7.78
CA VAL A 57 4.19 13.12 6.51
C VAL A 57 3.03 13.17 5.53
N GLU A 58 3.35 13.46 4.27
CA GLU A 58 2.34 13.49 3.22
C GLU A 58 2.19 12.11 2.57
N PHE A 59 0.97 11.84 2.10
CA PHE A 59 0.65 10.65 1.33
C PHE A 59 0.30 11.05 -0.10
N ALA A 60 1.08 10.56 -1.06
CA ALA A 60 0.90 10.82 -2.48
C ALA A 60 0.80 12.32 -2.82
N ALA A 61 1.77 13.09 -2.36
CA ALA A 61 1.86 14.53 -2.64
C ALA A 61 2.03 14.78 -4.14
N ALA A 62 1.52 15.91 -4.64
CA ALA A 62 1.68 16.29 -6.05
C ALA A 62 3.14 16.64 -6.42
N ASP A 63 3.91 17.03 -5.41
CA ASP A 63 5.31 17.44 -5.53
C ASP A 63 6.28 16.25 -5.65
N GLY A 64 7.57 16.52 -5.52
CA GLY A 64 8.64 15.56 -5.77
C GLY A 64 8.81 14.48 -4.69
N ILE A 65 9.94 13.78 -4.78
CA ILE A 65 10.35 12.70 -3.88
C ILE A 65 10.42 13.17 -2.43
N GLU A 66 10.81 14.42 -2.22
CA GLU A 66 10.97 15.04 -0.90
C GLU A 66 9.65 15.14 -0.11
N HIS A 67 8.52 15.29 -0.80
CA HIS A 67 7.18 15.29 -0.18
C HIS A 67 6.55 13.89 -0.14
N ASN A 68 7.14 12.90 -0.82
CA ASN A 68 6.58 11.55 -0.97
C ASN A 68 7.34 10.47 -0.18
N ILE A 69 8.01 10.84 0.91
CA ILE A 69 8.83 9.93 1.73
C ILE A 69 8.04 8.70 2.20
N LEU A 70 6.80 8.87 2.65
CA LEU A 70 5.96 7.75 3.09
C LEU A 70 5.62 6.78 1.95
N THR A 71 5.33 7.31 0.77
CA THR A 71 5.11 6.49 -0.44
C THR A 71 6.36 5.67 -0.78
N LEU A 72 7.54 6.28 -0.70
CA LEU A 72 8.82 5.62 -0.95
C LEU A 72 9.11 4.53 0.07
N GLU A 73 8.80 4.77 1.35
CA GLU A 73 8.91 3.74 2.39
C GLU A 73 8.07 2.51 2.05
N TYR A 74 6.81 2.68 1.65
CA TYR A 74 5.97 1.54 1.25
C TYR A 74 6.54 0.81 0.03
N ILE A 75 7.05 1.53 -0.97
CA ILE A 75 7.67 0.92 -2.16
C ILE A 75 8.89 0.09 -1.76
N VAL A 76 9.77 0.63 -0.90
CA VAL A 76 10.95 -0.08 -0.40
C VAL A 76 10.53 -1.32 0.39
N ALA A 77 9.58 -1.19 1.31
CA ALA A 77 9.07 -2.32 2.08
C ALA A 77 8.46 -3.40 1.18
N ALA A 78 7.65 -3.01 0.18
CA ALA A 78 7.07 -3.92 -0.79
C ALA A 78 8.15 -4.62 -1.64
N ALA A 79 9.17 -3.88 -2.09
CA ALA A 79 10.30 -4.45 -2.82
C ALA A 79 11.06 -5.47 -1.98
N LEU A 80 11.37 -5.16 -0.72
CA LEU A 80 12.00 -6.08 0.23
C LEU A 80 11.16 -7.35 0.43
N VAL A 81 9.84 -7.19 0.61
CA VAL A 81 8.91 -8.31 0.72
C VAL A 81 8.94 -9.20 -0.53
N VAL A 82 8.90 -8.61 -1.72
CA VAL A 82 8.97 -9.36 -2.98
C VAL A 82 10.30 -10.11 -3.12
N LEU A 83 11.42 -9.48 -2.73
CA LEU A 83 12.75 -10.07 -2.78
C LEU A 83 12.94 -11.21 -1.77
N VAL A 84 12.42 -11.08 -0.55
CA VAL A 84 12.59 -12.07 0.52
C VAL A 84 11.57 -13.21 0.43
N ALA A 85 10.30 -12.88 0.20
CA ALA A 85 9.24 -13.89 0.14
C ALA A 85 9.19 -14.60 -1.22
N GLY A 86 9.68 -13.97 -2.30
CA GLY A 86 9.49 -14.43 -3.66
C GLY A 86 8.05 -14.22 -4.15
N ALA A 87 7.88 -13.86 -5.43
CA ALA A 87 6.57 -13.56 -6.02
C ALA A 87 5.57 -14.73 -5.93
N THR A 88 6.06 -15.96 -5.85
CA THR A 88 5.25 -17.18 -5.71
C THR A 88 4.54 -17.29 -4.36
N ASN A 89 5.08 -16.70 -3.28
CA ASN A 89 4.41 -16.70 -1.96
C ASN A 89 3.35 -15.60 -1.81
N LEU A 90 3.19 -14.74 -2.82
CA LEU A 90 2.08 -13.78 -2.90
C LEU A 90 0.82 -14.41 -3.51
N SER A 91 0.96 -15.51 -4.24
CA SER A 91 -0.15 -16.30 -4.79
C SER A 91 -0.46 -17.49 -3.88
N ARG A 92 -1.62 -17.48 -3.23
CA ARG A 92 -2.08 -18.63 -2.47
C ARG A 92 -2.76 -19.61 -3.44
N ILE A 93 -2.00 -20.59 -3.97
CA ILE A 93 -2.60 -21.69 -4.74
C ILE A 93 -3.36 -22.59 -3.76
N HIS A 94 -4.64 -22.76 -4.05
CA HIS A 94 -5.70 -23.09 -3.11
C HIS A 94 -5.88 -24.61 -2.94
N GLU A 95 -4.83 -25.36 -2.54
CA GLU A 95 -4.99 -26.80 -2.26
C GLU A 95 -6.05 -27.12 -1.17
N ARG A 96 -6.53 -26.11 -0.42
CA ARG A 96 -7.59 -26.27 0.58
C ARG A 96 -9.05 -26.20 0.08
N GLN A 97 -9.34 -25.97 -1.20
CA GLN A 97 -10.73 -26.01 -1.71
C GLN A 97 -11.13 -27.38 -2.26
N MET A 98 -10.17 -28.30 -2.43
CA MET A 98 -10.40 -29.65 -2.94
C MET A 98 -10.67 -30.68 -1.84
N GLN A 99 -10.74 -30.26 -0.56
CA GLN A 99 -11.00 -31.14 0.59
C GLN A 99 -12.28 -30.79 1.36
N ALA A 100 -13.22 -30.09 0.71
CA ALA A 100 -14.56 -29.85 1.25
C ALA A 100 -15.57 -30.76 0.54
#